data_AF-Q400R1-F1
#
_entry.id   AF-Q400R1-F1
#
_cell.length_a   1.000
_cell.length_b   1.000
_cell.length_c   1.000
_cell.angle_alpha   90.00
_cell.angle_beta   90.00
_cell.angle_gamma   90.00
#
_symmetry.space_group_name_H-M   'P 1'
#
loop_
_entity.id
_entity.type
_entity.pdbx_description
1 polymer ?
#
loop_
_entity_poly.entity_id
_entity_poly.type
_entity_poly.pdbx_seq_one_letter_code
_entity_poly.pdbx_strand_id
1 'polypeptide(L)'
;KPRSDSFEEKDGVKLPSYRGDNVNGDSFDEKSRIPDPNRMIQAYTQSVSTLNILRAFATGGYAAMQRVNQWNLDFTVHSEQGDRYRELAHRVDEAMGFMAAAGLTIDHPIMTTTPFWTSHECLLLPYEQALTREDSTSGLYYDCSAHMVWVGERTRQLDGAHVEFLRGVANPLGIKVSDKMDPNELVKLIEILNPDNKAGRITIISRMGADNTRVKLPHLIKAVRGAGQIVTWVSDPMHGNTIKAPVGLKTRSFDAIRAEVTAFFDV
;
A
#
# COMPACT_ATOMS: atom_id res chain seq x y z
N LYS A 1 12.31 1.29 -4.47
CA LYS A 1 12.10 2.48 -3.61
C LYS A 1 12.45 3.74 -4.39
N PRO A 2 11.51 4.64 -4.70
CA PRO A 2 11.83 5.91 -5.35
C PRO A 2 12.66 6.79 -4.40
N ARG A 3 13.57 7.59 -4.95
CA ARG A 3 14.48 8.45 -4.20
C ARG A 3 14.33 9.90 -4.65
N SER A 4 14.39 10.84 -3.71
CA SER A 4 14.39 12.27 -4.03
C SER A 4 15.66 12.66 -4.79
N ASP A 5 16.80 12.10 -4.38
CA ASP A 5 18.11 12.37 -4.97
C ASP A 5 18.74 11.09 -5.51
N SER A 6 19.39 11.20 -6.67
CA SER A 6 20.10 10.09 -7.31
C SER A 6 21.35 9.66 -6.53
N PHE A 7 21.89 10.53 -5.68
CA PHE A 7 23.09 10.29 -4.88
C PHE A 7 22.83 10.55 -3.39
N GLU A 8 23.57 9.84 -2.55
CA GLU A 8 23.65 10.02 -1.11
C GLU A 8 25.08 10.42 -0.78
N GLU A 9 25.23 11.44 0.07
CA GLU A 9 26.54 11.95 0.50
C GLU A 9 26.69 11.79 2.01
N LYS A 10 27.82 11.21 2.44
CA LYS A 10 28.22 11.06 3.84
C LYS A 10 29.71 11.33 3.95
N ASP A 11 30.09 12.16 4.91
CA ASP A 11 31.49 12.48 5.22
C ASP A 11 32.32 12.88 3.98
N GLY A 12 31.70 13.63 3.06
CA GLY A 12 32.33 14.09 1.81
C GLY A 12 32.40 13.06 0.67
N VAL A 13 31.96 11.82 0.91
CA VAL A 13 31.89 10.76 -0.12
C VAL A 13 30.49 10.72 -0.72
N LYS A 14 30.39 10.75 -2.05
CA LYS A 14 29.14 10.75 -2.80
C LYS A 14 28.95 9.45 -3.57
N LEU A 15 27.92 8.67 -3.22
CA LEU A 15 27.60 7.37 -3.84
C LEU A 15 26.18 7.36 -4.40
N PRO A 16 25.85 6.46 -5.35
CA PRO A 16 24.47 6.27 -5.77
C PRO A 16 23.54 5.97 -4.59
N SER A 17 22.35 6.56 -4.62
CA SER A 17 21.33 6.31 -3.60
C SER A 17 20.91 4.84 -3.60
N TYR A 18 20.73 4.27 -2.41
CA TYR A 18 20.09 2.97 -2.23
C TYR A 18 18.65 3.00 -2.73
N ARG A 19 18.29 2.11 -3.67
CA ARG A 19 16.98 2.07 -4.35
C ARG A 19 16.11 0.89 -3.93
N GLY A 20 16.51 0.17 -2.88
CA GLY A 20 15.87 -1.06 -2.44
C GLY A 20 16.68 -2.29 -2.85
N ASP A 21 16.54 -3.38 -2.09
CA ASP A 21 17.38 -4.58 -2.27
C ASP A 21 17.20 -5.25 -3.62
N ASN A 22 16.10 -4.96 -4.31
CA ASN A 22 15.81 -5.37 -5.69
C ASN A 22 16.69 -4.65 -6.73
N VAL A 23 17.44 -3.62 -6.35
CA VAL A 23 18.32 -2.85 -7.23
C VAL A 23 19.77 -2.88 -6.74
N ASN A 24 20.04 -2.45 -5.50
CA ASN A 24 21.38 -2.37 -4.92
C ASN A 24 21.34 -2.57 -3.39
N GLY A 25 22.50 -2.69 -2.76
CA GLY A 25 22.65 -2.86 -1.31
C GLY A 25 22.49 -1.54 -0.53
N ASP A 26 22.12 -1.64 0.73
CA ASP A 26 21.91 -0.52 1.64
C ASP A 26 23.22 0.04 2.23
N SER A 27 24.23 -0.81 2.42
CA SER A 27 25.58 -0.44 2.84
C SER A 27 26.15 0.73 2.03
N PHE A 28 26.80 1.67 2.73
CA PHE A 28 27.36 2.87 2.12
C PHE A 28 28.80 2.62 1.64
N ASP A 29 28.92 1.78 0.62
CA ASP A 29 30.18 1.48 -0.07
C ASP A 29 29.95 1.34 -1.58
N GLU A 30 30.99 1.58 -2.37
CA GLU A 30 30.89 1.62 -3.83
C GLU A 30 30.34 0.31 -4.41
N LYS A 31 30.84 -0.83 -3.94
CA LYS A 31 30.43 -2.16 -4.42
C LYS A 31 28.96 -2.42 -4.17
N SER A 32 28.46 -2.12 -2.97
CA SER A 32 27.07 -2.31 -2.59
C SER A 32 26.12 -1.41 -3.37
N ARG A 33 26.56 -0.20 -3.77
CA ARG A 33 25.69 0.77 -4.45
C ARG A 33 25.56 0.58 -5.96
N ILE A 34 26.39 -0.27 -6.58
CA ILE A 34 26.25 -0.68 -7.97
C ILE A 34 24.97 -1.51 -8.15
N PRO A 35 24.07 -1.16 -9.10
CA PRO A 35 22.90 -1.98 -9.41
C PRO A 35 23.28 -3.37 -9.91
N ASP A 36 22.67 -4.41 -9.34
CA ASP A 36 22.92 -5.82 -9.71
C ASP A 36 21.61 -6.49 -10.18
N PRO A 37 21.50 -6.89 -11.46
CA PRO A 37 20.28 -7.50 -11.99
C PRO A 37 19.92 -8.85 -11.33
N ASN A 38 20.88 -9.57 -10.73
CA ASN A 38 20.59 -10.81 -10.01
C ASN A 38 19.68 -10.59 -8.79
N ARG A 39 19.63 -9.35 -8.28
CA ARG A 39 18.74 -8.97 -7.19
C ARG A 39 17.26 -9.10 -7.54
N MET A 40 16.89 -9.02 -8.82
CA MET A 40 15.52 -9.31 -9.28
C MET A 40 15.14 -10.77 -9.05
N ILE A 41 16.07 -11.70 -9.28
CA ILE A 41 15.85 -13.13 -9.02
C ILE A 41 15.74 -13.37 -7.50
N GLN A 42 16.60 -12.73 -6.71
CA GLN A 42 16.54 -12.82 -5.25
C GLN A 42 15.22 -12.28 -4.70
N ALA A 43 14.77 -11.11 -5.17
CA ALA A 43 13.51 -10.50 -4.78
C ALA A 43 12.32 -11.39 -5.15
N TYR A 44 12.33 -12.01 -6.34
CA TYR A 44 11.32 -12.99 -6.73
C TYR A 44 11.27 -14.19 -5.77
N THR A 45 12.41 -14.84 -5.50
CA THR A 45 12.47 -16.02 -4.61
C THR A 45 12.01 -15.68 -3.18
N GLN A 46 12.40 -14.52 -2.66
CA GLN A 46 11.95 -14.04 -1.35
C GLN A 46 10.44 -13.78 -1.31
N SER A 47 9.90 -13.18 -2.39
CA SER A 47 8.46 -12.88 -2.52
C SER A 47 7.63 -14.16 -2.58
N VAL A 48 8.06 -15.16 -3.36
CA VAL A 48 7.40 -16.48 -3.44
C VAL A 48 7.38 -17.15 -2.07
N SER A 49 8.54 -17.20 -1.38
CA SER A 49 8.64 -17.83 -0.06
C SER A 49 7.73 -17.15 0.96
N THR A 50 7.71 -15.81 0.94
CA THR A 50 6.89 -15.00 1.85
C THR A 50 5.40 -15.20 1.57
N LEU A 51 4.97 -15.13 0.30
CA LEU A 51 3.57 -15.31 -0.07
C LEU A 51 3.08 -16.73 0.20
N ASN A 52 3.93 -17.74 0.03
CA ASN A 52 3.58 -19.12 0.36
C ASN A 52 3.24 -19.29 1.85
N ILE A 53 4.05 -18.68 2.73
CA ILE A 53 3.79 -18.67 4.18
C ILE A 53 2.53 -17.87 4.51
N LEU A 54 2.34 -16.69 3.90
CA LEU A 54 1.15 -15.86 4.13
C LEU A 54 -0.14 -16.58 3.71
N ARG A 55 -0.13 -17.30 2.59
CA ARG A 55 -1.26 -18.13 2.15
C ARG A 55 -1.54 -19.24 3.16
N ALA A 56 -0.49 -19.92 3.65
CA ALA A 56 -0.64 -20.93 4.69
C ALA A 56 -1.24 -20.36 5.99
N PHE A 57 -0.90 -19.13 6.39
CA PHE A 57 -1.53 -18.48 7.55
C PHE A 57 -2.99 -18.07 7.29
N ALA A 58 -3.29 -17.57 6.09
CA ALA A 58 -4.62 -17.10 5.71
C ALA A 58 -5.66 -18.24 5.65
N THR A 59 -5.25 -19.45 5.24
CA THR A 59 -6.16 -20.60 5.09
C THR A 59 -5.93 -21.73 6.10
N GLY A 60 -4.78 -21.77 6.78
CA GLY A 60 -4.39 -22.84 7.71
C GLY A 60 -4.82 -22.62 9.16
N GLY A 61 -5.82 -21.77 9.41
CA GLY A 61 -6.38 -21.52 10.74
C GLY A 61 -5.62 -20.50 11.60
N TYR A 62 -4.48 -19.96 11.14
CA TYR A 62 -3.83 -18.85 11.84
C TYR A 62 -4.70 -17.60 11.81
N ALA A 63 -5.38 -17.34 10.68
CA ALA A 63 -6.28 -16.21 10.51
C ALA A 63 -7.70 -16.41 11.12
N ALA A 64 -7.92 -17.48 11.90
CA ALA A 64 -9.22 -17.75 12.50
C ALA A 64 -9.64 -16.61 13.46
N MET A 65 -10.90 -16.16 13.38
CA MET A 65 -11.39 -14.99 14.13
C MET A 65 -11.23 -15.13 15.65
N GLN A 66 -11.22 -16.36 16.16
CA GLN A 66 -10.98 -16.62 17.59
C GLN A 66 -9.60 -16.19 18.09
N ARG A 67 -8.61 -16.07 17.19
CA ARG A 67 -7.25 -15.65 17.53
C ARG A 67 -7.12 -14.14 17.68
N VAL A 68 -8.18 -13.35 17.45
CA VAL A 68 -8.19 -11.90 17.70
C VAL A 68 -7.75 -11.60 19.15
N ASN A 69 -8.21 -12.37 20.13
CA ASN A 69 -7.75 -12.20 21.52
C ASN A 69 -6.24 -12.51 21.65
N GLN A 70 -5.70 -13.52 20.96
CA GLN A 70 -4.28 -13.88 21.01
C GLN A 70 -3.36 -12.88 20.30
N TRP A 71 -3.83 -12.23 19.23
CA TRP A 71 -3.06 -11.18 18.54
C TRP A 71 -2.96 -9.88 19.33
N ASN A 72 -3.90 -9.66 20.26
CA ASN A 72 -4.17 -8.37 20.86
C ASN A 72 -3.42 -8.10 22.16
N LEU A 73 -2.63 -9.05 22.69
CA LEU A 73 -2.39 -9.07 24.14
C LEU A 73 -1.02 -8.62 24.64
N ASP A 74 0.06 -8.60 23.86
CA ASP A 74 1.38 -8.31 24.46
C ASP A 74 1.68 -6.82 24.63
N PHE A 75 1.21 -5.95 23.74
CA PHE A 75 1.55 -4.51 23.78
C PHE A 75 0.61 -3.67 24.65
N THR A 76 -0.55 -4.22 25.07
CA THR A 76 -1.55 -3.50 25.86
C THR A 76 -1.46 -3.75 27.35
N VAL A 77 -0.70 -4.75 27.79
CA VAL A 77 -0.49 -5.02 29.22
C VAL A 77 0.28 -3.84 29.81
N HIS A 78 -0.38 -3.05 30.65
CA HIS A 78 0.14 -1.86 31.35
C HIS A 78 0.09 -0.49 30.63
N SER A 79 -0.89 -0.24 29.74
CA SER A 79 -1.16 1.12 29.24
C SER A 79 -2.64 1.51 29.38
N GLU A 80 -2.93 2.80 29.63
CA GLU A 80 -4.30 3.36 29.69
C GLU A 80 -5.02 3.22 28.33
N GLN A 81 -4.27 3.28 27.23
CA GLN A 81 -4.78 3.01 25.89
C GLN A 81 -5.20 1.54 25.71
N GLY A 82 -4.61 0.62 26.48
CA GLY A 82 -4.97 -0.79 26.53
C GLY A 82 -6.38 -1.05 27.07
N ASP A 83 -6.92 -0.18 27.92
CA ASP A 83 -8.27 -0.35 28.48
C ASP A 83 -9.36 -0.13 27.41
N ARG A 84 -9.24 0.94 26.62
CA ARG A 84 -10.15 1.21 25.49
C ARG A 84 -10.10 0.12 24.43
N TYR A 85 -8.90 -0.42 24.18
CA TYR A 85 -8.73 -1.52 23.24
C TYR A 85 -9.35 -2.82 23.77
N ARG A 86 -9.19 -3.10 25.06
CA ARG A 86 -9.83 -4.25 25.72
C ARG A 86 -11.35 -4.19 25.64
N GLU A 87 -11.97 -3.03 25.82
CA GLU A 87 -13.43 -2.88 25.67
C GLU A 87 -13.89 -3.26 24.25
N LEU A 88 -13.20 -2.78 23.21
CA LEU A 88 -13.51 -3.16 21.83
C LEU A 88 -13.30 -4.66 21.59
N ALA A 89 -12.20 -5.22 22.09
CA ALA A 89 -11.92 -6.65 21.98
C ALA A 89 -12.99 -7.50 22.66
N HIS A 90 -13.45 -7.09 23.85
CA HIS A 90 -14.56 -7.74 24.56
C HIS A 90 -15.85 -7.72 23.74
N ARG A 91 -16.20 -6.60 23.09
CA ARG A 91 -17.39 -6.54 22.23
C ARG A 91 -17.28 -7.45 21.00
N VAL A 92 -16.07 -7.62 20.45
CA VAL A 92 -15.82 -8.58 19.36
C VAL A 92 -16.00 -10.02 19.87
N ASP A 93 -15.50 -10.31 21.07
CA ASP A 93 -15.67 -11.62 21.71
C ASP A 93 -17.14 -11.97 21.97
N GLU A 94 -17.93 -11.02 22.49
CA GLU A 94 -19.38 -11.17 22.66
C GLU A 94 -20.09 -11.44 21.33
N ALA A 95 -19.72 -10.72 20.27
CA ALA A 95 -20.29 -10.93 18.93
C ALA A 95 -19.96 -12.32 18.38
N MET A 96 -18.73 -12.81 18.57
CA MET A 96 -18.35 -14.19 18.22
C MET A 96 -19.14 -15.23 19.01
N GLY A 97 -19.34 -14.99 20.32
CA GLY A 97 -20.17 -15.83 21.18
C GLY A 97 -21.63 -15.91 20.70
N PHE A 98 -22.20 -14.78 20.28
CA PHE A 98 -23.53 -14.73 19.68
C PHE A 98 -23.60 -15.52 18.36
N MET A 99 -22.61 -15.38 17.47
CA MET A 99 -22.56 -16.14 16.22
C MET A 99 -22.52 -17.66 16.48
N ALA A 100 -21.71 -18.10 17.44
CA ALA A 100 -21.65 -19.50 17.85
C ALA A 100 -23.00 -20.00 18.40
N ALA A 101 -23.65 -19.21 19.27
CA ALA A 101 -24.98 -19.54 19.80
C ALA A 101 -26.08 -19.57 18.71
N ALA A 102 -25.94 -18.77 17.65
CA ALA A 102 -26.84 -18.74 16.49
C ALA A 102 -26.58 -19.87 15.47
N GLY A 103 -25.64 -20.78 15.74
CA GLY A 103 -25.37 -21.96 14.91
C GLY A 103 -24.22 -21.81 13.91
N LEU A 104 -23.53 -20.66 13.89
CA LEU A 104 -22.26 -20.50 13.17
C LEU A 104 -21.11 -20.96 14.07
N THR A 105 -20.88 -22.27 14.07
CA THR A 105 -19.82 -22.86 14.88
C THR A 105 -18.45 -22.37 14.45
N ILE A 106 -17.50 -22.51 15.36
CA ILE A 106 -16.11 -22.07 15.23
C ILE A 106 -15.40 -22.74 14.05
N ASP A 107 -15.80 -23.96 13.70
CA ASP A 107 -15.23 -24.73 12.59
C ASP A 107 -15.78 -24.31 11.23
N HIS A 108 -16.77 -23.40 11.19
CA HIS A 108 -17.34 -22.92 9.95
C HIS A 108 -16.25 -22.22 9.11
N PRO A 109 -16.13 -22.46 7.78
CA PRO A 109 -15.04 -21.92 6.95
C PRO A 109 -14.87 -20.38 7.00
N ILE A 110 -15.97 -19.66 7.18
CA ILE A 110 -15.99 -18.19 7.35
C ILE A 110 -15.26 -17.76 8.63
N MET A 111 -15.23 -18.61 9.66
CA MET A 111 -14.57 -18.33 10.94
C MET A 111 -13.07 -18.68 10.93
N THR A 112 -12.62 -19.52 9.97
CA THR A 112 -11.28 -20.14 9.97
C THR A 112 -10.37 -19.69 8.84
N THR A 113 -10.91 -19.06 7.80
CA THR A 113 -10.15 -18.59 6.63
C THR A 113 -10.44 -17.13 6.35
N THR A 114 -9.45 -16.42 5.82
CA THR A 114 -9.62 -15.05 5.33
C THR A 114 -8.95 -14.89 3.97
N PRO A 115 -9.58 -14.21 3.00
CA PRO A 115 -8.89 -13.85 1.78
C PRO A 115 -7.78 -12.83 2.10
N PHE A 116 -6.61 -13.02 1.49
CA PHE A 116 -5.46 -12.16 1.66
C PHE A 116 -4.85 -11.81 0.30
N TRP A 117 -4.49 -10.55 0.12
CA TRP A 117 -3.95 -10.02 -1.12
C TRP A 117 -2.64 -9.29 -0.88
N THR A 118 -1.80 -9.24 -1.91
CA THR A 118 -0.50 -8.57 -1.90
C THR A 118 -0.52 -7.34 -2.78
N SER A 119 0.28 -6.34 -2.43
CA SER A 119 0.52 -5.17 -3.25
C SER A 119 1.92 -4.60 -3.09
N HIS A 120 2.40 -3.92 -4.13
CA HIS A 120 3.60 -3.08 -4.11
C HIS A 120 3.50 -1.94 -5.12
N GLU A 121 4.43 -0.99 -5.03
CA GLU A 121 4.61 0.07 -6.02
C GLU A 121 5.17 -0.53 -7.31
N CYS A 122 4.41 -0.44 -8.41
CA CYS A 122 4.90 -0.76 -9.74
C CYS A 122 6.00 0.24 -10.09
N LEU A 123 7.26 -0.16 -9.91
CA LEU A 123 8.39 0.76 -9.96
C LEU A 123 9.51 0.27 -10.88
N LEU A 124 9.96 -0.97 -10.69
CA LEU A 124 11.07 -1.53 -11.47
C LEU A 124 10.49 -2.27 -12.68
N LEU A 125 10.15 -1.53 -13.75
CA LEU A 125 9.42 -2.07 -14.89
C LEU A 125 10.00 -3.36 -15.51
N PRO A 126 11.33 -3.59 -15.58
CA PRO A 126 11.85 -4.88 -16.04
C PRO A 126 11.38 -6.08 -15.19
N TYR A 127 11.21 -5.87 -13.88
CA TYR A 127 10.69 -6.88 -12.96
C TYR A 127 9.20 -7.12 -13.19
N GLU A 128 8.41 -6.04 -13.27
CA GLU A 128 6.96 -6.12 -13.48
C GLU A 128 6.64 -6.75 -14.85
N GLN A 129 7.36 -6.33 -15.90
CA GLN A 129 7.23 -6.89 -17.25
C GLN A 129 7.52 -8.38 -17.29
N ALA A 130 8.59 -8.84 -16.61
CA ALA A 130 8.95 -10.26 -16.58
C ALA A 130 7.89 -11.13 -15.86
N LEU A 131 7.09 -10.52 -14.98
CA LEU A 131 6.03 -11.19 -14.21
C LEU A 131 4.63 -10.98 -14.79
N THR A 132 4.49 -10.19 -15.85
CA THR A 132 3.21 -10.00 -16.55
C THR A 132 2.87 -11.21 -17.42
N ARG A 133 1.63 -11.68 -17.34
CA ARG A 133 1.13 -12.86 -18.07
C ARG A 133 -0.23 -12.57 -18.68
N GLU A 134 -0.50 -13.21 -19.80
CA GLU A 134 -1.84 -13.27 -20.37
C GLU A 134 -2.66 -14.33 -19.63
N ASP A 135 -3.86 -13.95 -19.17
CA ASP A 135 -4.82 -14.88 -18.60
C ASP A 135 -5.43 -15.74 -19.71
N SER A 136 -5.34 -17.06 -19.55
CA SER A 136 -5.75 -18.03 -20.57
C SER A 136 -7.26 -18.07 -20.82
N THR A 137 -8.08 -17.46 -19.97
CA THR A 137 -9.54 -17.47 -20.09
C THR A 137 -10.07 -16.18 -20.71
N SER A 138 -9.54 -15.03 -20.30
CA SER A 138 -9.99 -13.70 -20.71
C SER A 138 -9.13 -13.05 -21.81
N GLY A 139 -7.90 -13.54 -22.04
CA GLY A 139 -6.93 -12.91 -22.95
C GLY A 139 -6.39 -11.57 -22.45
N LEU A 140 -6.70 -11.18 -21.21
CA LEU A 140 -6.20 -9.95 -20.61
C LEU A 140 -4.84 -10.16 -19.99
N TYR A 141 -3.99 -9.14 -20.03
CA TYR A 141 -2.70 -9.17 -19.34
C TYR A 141 -2.87 -8.78 -17.87
N TYR A 142 -2.22 -9.52 -16.98
CA TYR A 142 -2.10 -9.21 -15.55
C TYR A 142 -0.64 -9.15 -15.18
N ASP A 143 -0.26 -8.12 -14.42
CA ASP A 143 1.00 -8.16 -13.69
C ASP A 143 0.84 -9.16 -12.53
N CYS A 144 1.40 -10.36 -12.69
CA CYS A 144 1.30 -11.42 -11.68
C CYS A 144 2.35 -11.29 -10.56
N SER A 145 3.05 -10.16 -10.47
CA SER A 145 3.95 -9.87 -9.35
C SER A 145 3.18 -9.63 -8.04
N ALA A 146 1.95 -9.09 -8.11
CA ALA A 146 1.05 -8.87 -6.98
C ALA A 146 -0.42 -8.82 -7.42
N HIS A 147 -1.33 -8.85 -6.46
CA HIS A 147 -2.78 -8.78 -6.76
C HIS A 147 -3.18 -7.36 -7.16
N MET A 148 -2.66 -6.37 -6.45
CA MET A 148 -2.86 -4.94 -6.71
C MET A 148 -1.51 -4.25 -6.79
N VAL A 149 -1.34 -3.32 -7.74
CA VAL A 149 -0.12 -2.52 -7.87
C VAL A 149 -0.47 -1.04 -7.94
N TRP A 150 0.42 -0.17 -7.47
CA TRP A 150 0.18 1.27 -7.52
C TRP A 150 1.27 2.05 -8.25
N VAL A 151 0.89 3.17 -8.84
CA VAL A 151 1.81 4.19 -9.33
C VAL A 151 2.15 5.18 -8.22
N GLY A 152 3.44 5.45 -8.05
CA GLY A 152 3.95 6.36 -7.03
C GLY A 152 3.81 7.83 -7.41
N GLU A 153 3.89 8.71 -6.40
CA GLU A 153 3.80 10.16 -6.60
C GLU A 153 4.86 10.71 -7.58
N ARG A 154 6.02 10.03 -7.69
CA ARG A 154 7.15 10.46 -8.54
C ARG A 154 7.15 9.80 -9.92
N THR A 155 6.26 8.87 -10.18
CA THR A 155 6.23 8.04 -11.40
C THR A 155 4.88 8.06 -12.11
N ARG A 156 3.99 8.99 -11.74
CA ARG A 156 2.61 9.10 -12.25
C ARG A 156 2.44 10.13 -13.38
N GLN A 157 3.51 10.44 -14.12
CA GLN A 157 3.45 11.35 -15.26
C GLN A 157 2.52 10.75 -16.33
N LEU A 158 1.61 11.55 -16.90
CA LEU A 158 0.56 11.06 -17.82
C LEU A 158 1.13 10.33 -19.05
N ASP A 159 2.28 10.78 -19.55
CA ASP A 159 3.04 10.23 -20.67
C ASP A 159 4.22 9.34 -20.23
N GLY A 160 4.29 9.02 -18.94
CA GLY A 160 5.35 8.24 -18.33
C GLY A 160 5.21 6.74 -18.54
N ALA A 161 6.35 6.03 -18.54
CA ALA A 161 6.41 4.59 -18.76
C ALA A 161 5.58 3.76 -17.75
N HIS A 162 5.47 4.20 -16.49
CA HIS A 162 4.67 3.50 -15.48
C HIS A 162 3.18 3.60 -15.74
N VAL A 163 2.69 4.76 -16.19
CA VAL A 163 1.28 4.94 -16.55
C VAL A 163 0.96 4.10 -17.79
N GLU A 164 1.85 4.09 -18.78
CA GLU A 164 1.68 3.25 -19.98
C GLU A 164 1.66 1.75 -19.64
N PHE A 165 2.58 1.28 -18.79
CA PHE A 165 2.59 -0.10 -18.34
C PHE A 165 1.28 -0.47 -17.62
N LEU A 166 0.83 0.35 -16.66
CA LEU A 166 -0.37 0.09 -15.88
C LEU A 166 -1.66 0.19 -16.68
N ARG A 167 -1.68 0.99 -17.75
CA ARG A 167 -2.79 1.06 -18.72
C ARG A 167 -3.07 -0.30 -19.35
N GLY A 168 -2.03 -1.11 -19.58
CA GLY A 168 -2.13 -2.41 -20.26
C GLY A 168 -2.48 -3.61 -19.38
N VAL A 169 -2.42 -3.50 -18.04
CA VAL A 169 -2.68 -4.62 -17.13
C VAL A 169 -4.09 -4.55 -16.52
N ALA A 170 -4.69 -5.69 -16.22
CA ALA A 170 -6.08 -5.81 -15.73
C ALA A 170 -6.21 -5.83 -14.19
N ASN A 171 -5.10 -5.78 -13.46
CA ASN A 171 -5.08 -5.69 -11.99
C ASN A 171 -5.87 -4.48 -11.45
N PRO A 172 -6.45 -4.54 -10.24
CA PRO A 172 -6.81 -3.31 -9.51
C PRO A 172 -5.57 -2.43 -9.33
N LEU A 173 -5.74 -1.12 -9.51
CA LEU A 173 -4.65 -0.15 -9.53
C LEU A 173 -4.80 0.88 -8.40
N GLY A 174 -3.65 1.33 -7.89
CA GLY A 174 -3.54 2.43 -6.96
C GLY A 174 -2.88 3.64 -7.59
N ILE A 175 -3.31 4.84 -7.21
CA ILE A 175 -2.66 6.09 -7.58
C ILE A 175 -2.32 6.84 -6.29
N LYS A 176 -1.03 7.00 -6.01
CA LYS A 176 -0.59 7.88 -4.91
C LYS A 176 -0.82 9.33 -5.29
N VAL A 177 -1.45 10.10 -4.41
CA VAL A 177 -1.69 11.53 -4.60
C VAL A 177 -1.23 12.32 -3.38
N SER A 178 -0.52 13.42 -3.61
CA SER A 178 -0.09 14.35 -2.57
C SER A 178 -0.89 15.66 -2.60
N ASP A 179 -0.54 16.58 -1.71
CA ASP A 179 -1.03 17.96 -1.65
C ASP A 179 -0.71 18.77 -2.91
N LYS A 180 0.18 18.26 -3.77
CA LYS A 180 0.60 18.86 -5.04
C LYS A 180 -0.16 18.33 -6.25
N MET A 181 -1.07 17.37 -6.08
CA MET A 181 -1.85 16.83 -7.19
C MET A 181 -2.76 17.90 -7.78
N ASP A 182 -2.70 18.10 -9.09
CA ASP A 182 -3.67 18.92 -9.82
C ASP A 182 -4.97 18.12 -10.05
N PRO A 183 -6.16 18.68 -9.75
CA PRO A 183 -7.42 17.96 -9.92
C PRO A 183 -7.71 17.55 -11.38
N ASN A 184 -7.34 18.35 -12.37
CA ASN A 184 -7.55 18.03 -13.78
C ASN A 184 -6.57 16.94 -14.25
N GLU A 185 -5.32 16.99 -13.77
CA GLU A 185 -4.34 15.93 -14.03
C GLU A 185 -4.81 14.59 -13.44
N LEU A 186 -5.37 14.59 -12.22
CA LEU A 186 -5.93 13.39 -11.62
C LEU A 186 -7.08 12.80 -12.45
N VAL A 187 -8.01 13.64 -12.92
CA VAL A 187 -9.11 13.19 -13.79
C VAL A 187 -8.57 12.52 -15.05
N LYS A 188 -7.61 13.15 -15.75
CA LYS A 188 -6.96 12.59 -16.94
C LYS A 188 -6.24 11.27 -16.64
N LEU A 189 -5.55 11.18 -15.51
CA LEU A 189 -4.85 9.96 -15.12
C LEU A 189 -5.84 8.80 -14.89
N ILE A 190 -6.99 9.08 -14.28
CA ILE A 190 -8.05 8.08 -14.09
C ILE A 190 -8.65 7.66 -15.44
N GLU A 191 -8.86 8.59 -16.38
CA GLU A 191 -9.35 8.26 -17.73
C GLU A 191 -8.40 7.30 -18.46
N ILE A 192 -7.08 7.53 -18.35
CA ILE A 192 -6.07 6.65 -18.95
C ILE A 192 -6.10 5.25 -18.33
N LEU A 193 -6.21 5.16 -17.00
CA LEU A 193 -6.05 3.89 -16.26
C LEU A 193 -7.37 3.12 -16.05
N ASN A 194 -8.52 3.77 -16.26
CA ASN A 194 -9.87 3.22 -16.10
C ASN A 194 -10.85 3.78 -17.14
N PRO A 195 -10.60 3.54 -18.45
CA PRO A 195 -11.39 4.12 -19.53
C PRO A 195 -12.87 3.71 -19.48
N ASP A 196 -13.16 2.49 -19.01
CA ASP A 196 -14.53 1.98 -18.88
C ASP A 196 -15.23 2.38 -17.58
N ASN A 197 -14.58 3.21 -16.75
CA ASN A 197 -15.09 3.65 -15.45
C ASN A 197 -15.52 2.47 -14.53
N LYS A 198 -14.79 1.37 -14.58
CA LYS A 198 -15.09 0.14 -13.83
C LYS A 198 -14.91 0.38 -12.34
N ALA A 199 -15.97 0.17 -11.56
CA ALA A 199 -15.91 0.26 -10.10
C ALA A 199 -14.87 -0.72 -9.52
N GLY A 200 -14.06 -0.24 -8.58
CA GLY A 200 -12.98 -1.02 -7.96
C GLY A 200 -11.69 -1.13 -8.78
N ARG A 201 -11.64 -0.59 -10.00
CA ARG A 201 -10.39 -0.54 -10.80
C ARG A 201 -9.37 0.42 -10.21
N ILE A 202 -9.78 1.59 -9.75
CA ILE A 202 -8.88 2.64 -9.24
C ILE A 202 -9.09 2.87 -7.75
N THR A 203 -7.98 2.85 -7.02
CA THR A 203 -7.88 3.33 -5.64
C THR A 203 -7.00 4.58 -5.58
N ILE A 204 -7.56 5.71 -5.15
CA ILE A 204 -6.81 6.93 -4.88
C ILE A 204 -6.25 6.89 -3.46
N ILE A 205 -4.93 6.89 -3.34
CA ILE A 205 -4.20 6.78 -2.08
C ILE A 205 -3.67 8.15 -1.69
N SER A 206 -4.43 8.86 -0.87
CA SER A 206 -4.14 10.24 -0.42
C SER A 206 -3.06 10.29 0.65
N ARG A 207 -2.05 11.14 0.48
CA ARG A 207 -0.95 11.35 1.43
C ARG A 207 -0.51 12.82 1.49
N MET A 208 -1.21 13.64 2.28
CA MET A 208 -1.10 15.10 2.22
C MET A 208 -0.62 15.72 3.54
N GLY A 209 -0.75 15.02 4.67
CA GLY A 209 -0.74 15.62 6.01
C GLY A 209 -2.13 16.14 6.38
N ALA A 210 -2.40 16.30 7.67
CA ALA A 210 -3.75 16.62 8.17
C ALA A 210 -4.31 17.95 7.63
N ASP A 211 -3.55 19.03 7.72
CA ASP A 211 -3.99 20.37 7.30
C ASP A 211 -4.27 20.42 5.79
N ASN A 212 -3.33 19.89 5.00
CA ASN A 212 -3.50 19.81 3.55
C ASN A 212 -4.63 18.88 3.16
N THR A 213 -4.90 17.80 3.90
CA THR A 213 -6.04 16.91 3.61
C THR A 213 -7.35 17.70 3.65
N ARG A 214 -7.57 18.51 4.68
CA ARG A 214 -8.79 19.34 4.82
C ARG A 214 -8.95 20.35 3.69
N VAL A 215 -7.85 20.88 3.19
CA VAL A 215 -7.86 21.94 2.18
C VAL A 215 -7.86 21.39 0.76
N LYS A 216 -7.04 20.39 0.45
CA LYS A 216 -6.75 19.93 -0.91
C LYS A 216 -7.61 18.75 -1.34
N LEU A 217 -7.86 17.77 -0.46
CA LEU A 217 -8.63 16.58 -0.80
C LEU A 217 -10.05 16.89 -1.32
N PRO A 218 -10.81 17.86 -0.75
CA PRO A 218 -12.14 18.20 -1.27
C PRO A 218 -12.12 18.63 -2.75
N HIS A 219 -11.05 19.29 -3.20
CA HIS A 219 -10.93 19.73 -4.60
C HIS A 219 -10.72 18.54 -5.54
N LEU A 220 -9.92 17.55 -5.14
CA LEU A 220 -9.74 16.32 -5.90
C LEU A 220 -11.04 15.51 -5.97
N ILE A 221 -11.72 15.34 -4.83
CA ILE A 221 -13.01 14.62 -4.78
C ILE A 221 -14.05 15.30 -5.69
N LYS A 222 -14.16 16.63 -5.63
CA LYS A 222 -15.08 17.39 -6.49
C LYS A 222 -14.77 17.22 -7.97
N ALA A 223 -13.50 17.25 -8.37
CA ALA A 223 -13.11 17.06 -9.77
C ALA A 223 -13.44 15.64 -10.27
N VAL A 224 -13.06 14.61 -9.51
CA VAL A 224 -13.34 13.20 -9.85
C VAL A 224 -14.84 12.93 -9.91
N ARG A 225 -15.62 13.43 -8.92
CA ARG A 225 -17.08 13.33 -8.94
C ARG A 225 -17.70 14.11 -10.10
N GLY A 226 -17.19 15.30 -10.40
CA GLY A 226 -17.65 16.13 -11.52
C GLY A 226 -17.40 15.49 -12.89
N ALA A 227 -16.33 14.70 -13.02
CA ALA A 227 -16.03 13.87 -14.18
C ALA A 227 -16.84 12.56 -14.23
N GLY A 228 -17.67 12.26 -13.23
CA GLY A 228 -18.47 11.03 -13.16
C GLY A 228 -17.63 9.76 -12.90
N GLN A 229 -16.39 9.90 -12.44
CA GLN A 229 -15.46 8.78 -12.25
C GLN A 229 -15.69 8.05 -10.92
N ILE A 230 -15.67 6.71 -10.97
CA ILE A 230 -15.86 5.84 -9.81
C ILE A 230 -14.50 5.33 -9.34
N VAL A 231 -14.12 5.73 -8.13
CA VAL A 231 -12.85 5.35 -7.49
C VAL A 231 -13.06 5.04 -6.02
N THR A 232 -12.15 4.24 -5.46
CA THR A 232 -12.06 4.02 -4.01
C THR A 232 -11.08 5.03 -3.41
N TRP A 233 -11.44 5.70 -2.32
CA TRP A 233 -10.53 6.62 -1.62
C TRP A 233 -9.91 5.93 -0.40
N VAL A 234 -8.60 6.03 -0.27
CA VAL A 234 -7.81 5.46 0.84
C VAL A 234 -6.87 6.52 1.38
N SER A 235 -6.71 6.56 2.71
CA SER A 235 -5.73 7.41 3.39
C SER A 235 -4.41 6.67 3.59
N ASP A 236 -3.30 7.29 3.18
CA ASP A 236 -1.93 6.97 3.56
C ASP A 236 -1.41 8.10 4.47
N PRO A 237 -1.70 8.03 5.79
CA PRO A 237 -1.34 9.06 6.75
C PRO A 237 0.14 9.04 7.14
N MET A 238 0.98 8.29 6.41
CA MET A 238 2.37 8.05 6.78
C MET A 238 3.31 8.90 5.92
N HIS A 239 3.18 8.83 4.59
CA HIS A 239 4.13 9.46 3.69
C HIS A 239 4.02 10.99 3.63
N GLY A 240 2.88 11.58 4.01
CA GLY A 240 2.71 13.03 4.15
C GLY A 240 3.39 13.60 5.40
N ASN A 241 3.45 12.83 6.49
CA ASN A 241 3.86 13.31 7.82
C ASN A 241 5.34 13.03 8.17
N THR A 242 6.20 12.86 7.17
CA THR A 242 7.63 12.55 7.41
C THR A 242 8.42 13.82 7.67
N ILE A 243 9.07 13.91 8.83
CA ILE A 243 9.98 14.99 9.19
C ILE A 243 11.42 14.47 9.33
N LYS A 244 12.41 15.33 9.10
CA LYS A 244 13.82 15.02 9.35
C LYS A 244 14.21 15.59 10.72
N ALA A 245 14.54 14.71 11.67
CA ALA A 245 15.03 15.12 12.98
C ALA A 245 16.40 15.83 12.86
N PRO A 246 16.82 16.64 13.85
CA PRO A 246 18.11 17.34 13.82
C PRO A 246 19.31 16.41 13.56
N VAL A 247 19.26 15.18 14.06
CA VAL A 247 20.27 14.13 13.86
C VAL A 247 20.21 13.45 12.48
N GLY A 248 19.39 13.96 11.56
CA GLY A 248 19.27 13.47 10.18
C GLY A 248 18.33 12.27 9.99
N LEU A 249 17.84 11.67 11.07
CA LEU A 249 16.89 10.56 11.05
C LEU A 249 15.51 11.00 10.56
N LYS A 250 14.87 10.19 9.71
CA LYS A 250 13.48 10.40 9.30
C LYS A 250 12.56 9.82 10.37
N THR A 251 11.63 10.62 10.87
CA THR A 251 10.64 10.21 11.85
C THR A 251 9.25 10.74 11.50
N ARG A 252 8.22 10.25 12.19
CA ARG A 252 6.81 10.62 12.02
C ARG A 252 6.17 10.71 13.40
N SER A 253 5.43 11.79 13.65
CA SER A 253 4.62 11.90 14.87
C SER A 253 3.36 11.04 14.75
N PHE A 254 3.09 10.21 15.75
CA PHE A 254 1.86 9.42 15.80
C PHE A 254 0.60 10.30 15.85
N ASP A 255 0.66 11.44 16.55
CA ASP A 255 -0.44 12.40 16.58
C ASP A 255 -0.73 12.99 15.20
N ALA A 256 0.29 13.27 14.40
CA ALA A 256 0.13 13.76 13.03
C ALA A 256 -0.49 12.68 12.12
N ILE A 257 -0.07 11.41 12.27
CA ILE A 257 -0.66 10.27 11.55
C ILE A 257 -2.16 10.16 11.89
N ARG A 258 -2.52 10.16 13.17
CA ARG A 258 -3.92 10.10 13.61
C ARG A 258 -4.73 11.30 13.10
N ALA A 259 -4.16 12.50 13.17
CA ALA A 259 -4.83 13.72 12.71
C ALA A 259 -5.15 13.68 11.21
N GLU A 260 -4.29 13.09 10.37
CA GLU A 260 -4.57 12.92 8.94
C GLU A 260 -5.67 11.90 8.68
N VAL A 261 -5.72 10.80 9.45
CA VAL A 261 -6.85 9.84 9.37
C VAL A 261 -8.16 10.54 9.73
N THR A 262 -8.22 11.27 10.84
CA THR A 262 -9.42 12.03 11.23
C THR A 262 -9.79 13.05 10.15
N ALA A 263 -8.81 13.81 9.64
CA ALA A 263 -9.05 14.78 8.59
C ALA A 263 -9.59 14.18 7.29
N PHE A 264 -9.17 12.96 6.95
CA PHE A 264 -9.67 12.23 5.79
C PHE A 264 -11.14 11.83 5.94
N PHE A 265 -11.57 11.42 7.14
CA PHE A 265 -12.98 11.07 7.39
C PHE A 265 -13.91 12.27 7.51
N ASP A 266 -13.40 13.43 7.95
CA ASP A 266 -14.19 14.65 8.04
C ASP A 266 -14.53 15.27 6.67
N VAL A 267 -13.77 14.93 5.62
CA VAL A 267 -13.92 15.40 4.22
C VAL A 267 -14.89 14.52 3.45
#